data_AF-E0UC85-F1
#
_entry.id   AF-E0UC85-F1
#
_cell.length_a   1.000
_cell.length_b   1.000
_cell.length_c   1.000
_cell.angle_alpha   90.00
_cell.angle_beta   90.00
_cell.angle_gamma   90.00
#
_symmetry.space_group_name_H-M   'P 1'
#
loop_
_entity.id
_entity.type
_entity.pdbx_description
1 polymer ?
#
loop_
_entity_poly.entity_id
_entity_poly.type
_entity_poly.pdbx_seq_one_letter_code
_entity_poly.pdbx_strand_id
1 'polypeptide(L)' 'MSDTSKRGFASMDEDKQREIASKGGKAAHEKGTAHEFTSEEAREAGSKGGKAVSQDREHMAEIGREGGKKSHKND' A
#
# COMPACT_ATOMS: atom_id res chain seq x y z
N MET A 1 -17.39 -4.52 37.48
CA MET A 1 -16.73 -3.84 36.34
C MET A 1 -16.36 -4.90 35.33
N SER A 2 -16.74 -4.76 34.07
CA SER A 2 -16.49 -5.79 33.05
C SER A 2 -15.00 -5.86 32.74
N ASP A 3 -14.35 -6.94 33.15
CA ASP A 3 -13.02 -7.33 32.69
C ASP A 3 -13.06 -7.48 31.17
N THR A 4 -12.59 -6.45 30.45
CA THR A 4 -12.33 -6.54 29.01
C THR A 4 -11.12 -7.45 28.83
N SER A 5 -11.36 -8.75 28.95
CA SER A 5 -10.36 -9.78 28.68
C SER A 5 -9.75 -9.52 27.31
N LYS A 6 -8.41 -9.50 27.23
CA LYS A 6 -7.56 -9.29 26.04
C LYS A 6 -7.88 -10.30 24.92
N ARG A 7 -9.06 -10.18 24.32
CA ARG A 7 -9.62 -11.12 23.34
C ARG A 7 -10.00 -10.37 22.09
N GLY A 8 -9.80 -11.04 20.95
CA GLY A 8 -10.15 -10.53 19.65
C GLY A 8 -8.96 -10.01 18.86
N PHE A 9 -9.25 -9.59 17.63
CA PHE A 9 -8.27 -9.28 16.61
C PHE A 9 -7.32 -8.14 17.00
N ALA A 10 -7.82 -7.15 17.73
CA ALA A 10 -7.06 -5.98 18.18
C ALA A 10 -6.16 -6.26 19.39
N SER A 11 -6.33 -7.40 20.07
CA SER A 11 -5.49 -7.81 21.21
C SER A 11 -4.40 -8.81 20.81
N MET A 12 -4.29 -9.16 19.53
CA MET A 12 -3.23 -10.03 18.99
C MET A 12 -1.93 -9.26 18.80
N ASP A 13 -0.81 -9.98 18.71
CA ASP A 13 0.47 -9.41 18.28
C ASP A 13 0.37 -8.83 16.87
N GLU A 14 1.07 -7.73 16.61
CA GLU A 14 0.99 -6.97 15.35
C GLU A 14 1.34 -7.83 14.12
N ASP A 15 2.37 -8.67 14.22
CA ASP A 15 2.77 -9.56 13.13
C ASP A 15 1.65 -10.56 12.78
N LYS A 16 1.02 -11.12 13.81
CA LYS A 16 -0.10 -12.05 13.65
C LYS A 16 -1.33 -11.36 13.08
N GLN A 17 -1.61 -10.14 13.54
CA GLN A 17 -2.70 -9.32 13.02
C GLN A 17 -2.48 -9.02 11.53
N ARG A 18 -1.27 -8.63 11.15
CA ARG A 18 -0.88 -8.34 9.76
C ARG A 18 -0.98 -9.58 8.88
N GLU A 19 -0.52 -10.73 9.37
CA GLU A 19 -0.62 -11.99 8.64
C GLU A 19 -2.08 -12.38 8.38
N ILE A 20 -2.94 -12.31 9.40
CA ILE A 20 -4.36 -12.65 9.25
C ILE A 20 -5.07 -11.64 8.33
N ALA A 21 -4.79 -10.34 8.47
CA ALA A 21 -5.33 -9.31 7.58
C ALA A 21 -4.91 -9.55 6.13
N SER A 22 -3.64 -9.92 5.90
CA SER A 22 -3.13 -10.26 4.57
C SER A 22 -3.85 -11.49 3.99
N LYS A 23 -4.01 -12.56 4.78
CA LYS A 23 -4.74 -13.76 4.36
C LYS A 23 -6.21 -13.46 4.05
N GLY A 24 -6.87 -12.63 4.86
CA GLY A 24 -8.25 -12.21 4.64
C GLY A 24 -8.43 -11.43 3.33
N GLY A 25 -7.53 -10.49 3.04
CA GLY A 25 -7.54 -9.73 1.78
C GLY A 25 -7.35 -10.63 0.55
N LYS A 26 -6.37 -11.55 0.60
CA LYS A 26 -6.14 -12.53 -0.48
C LYS A 26 -7.35 -13.42 -0.71
N ALA A 27 -7.91 -13.98 0.36
CA ALA A 27 -9.09 -14.83 0.27
C ALA A 27 -10.31 -14.08 -0.27
N ALA A 28 -10.47 -12.79 0.06
CA ALA A 28 -11.57 -11.98 -0.44
C ALA A 28 -11.47 -11.73 -1.96
N HIS A 29 -10.24 -11.49 -2.46
CA HIS A 29 -9.96 -11.40 -3.90
C HIS A 29 -10.15 -12.75 -4.59
N GLU A 30 -9.59 -13.83 -4.07
CA GLU A 30 -9.75 -15.19 -4.64
C GLU A 30 -11.23 -15.61 -4.73
N LYS A 31 -12.05 -15.19 -3.77
CA LYS A 31 -13.49 -15.48 -3.74
C LYS A 31 -14.35 -14.50 -4.56
N GLY A 32 -13.76 -13.48 -5.19
CA GLY A 32 -14.49 -12.45 -5.95
C GLY A 32 -15.41 -11.57 -5.08
N THR A 33 -15.18 -11.55 -3.76
CA THR A 33 -15.94 -10.73 -2.81
C THR A 33 -15.32 -9.35 -2.60
N ALA A 34 -14.05 -9.19 -2.98
CA ALA A 34 -13.35 -7.91 -2.99
C ALA A 34 -13.63 -7.14 -4.28
N HIS A 35 -13.50 -5.80 -4.23
CA HIS A 35 -13.49 -4.97 -5.44
C HIS A 35 -12.27 -5.32 -6.29
N GLU A 36 -12.51 -5.76 -7.52
CA GLU A 36 -11.45 -5.94 -8.50
C GLU A 36 -11.22 -4.61 -9.22
N PHE A 37 -10.05 -4.02 -9.00
CA PHE A 37 -9.66 -2.84 -9.73
C PHE A 37 -9.39 -3.21 -11.18
N THR A 38 -10.11 -2.56 -12.09
CA THR A 38 -9.79 -2.61 -13.50
C THR A 38 -8.45 -1.93 -13.77
N SER A 39 -7.79 -2.27 -14.88
CA SER A 39 -6.58 -1.59 -15.32
C SER A 39 -6.78 -0.08 -15.50
N GLU A 40 -7.99 0.35 -15.84
CA GLU A 40 -8.35 1.76 -15.98
C GLU A 40 -8.40 2.46 -14.62
N GLU A 41 -9.06 1.87 -13.61
CA GLU A 41 -9.08 2.41 -12.24
C GLU A 41 -7.68 2.45 -11.62
N ALA A 42 -6.86 1.42 -11.83
CA ALA A 42 -5.48 1.41 -11.37
C ALA A 42 -4.67 2.57 -12.00
N ARG A 43 -4.89 2.84 -13.29
CA ARG A 43 -4.26 3.95 -14.00
C ARG A 43 -4.75 5.30 -13.50
N GLU A 44 -6.04 5.45 -13.24
CA GLU A 44 -6.61 6.69 -12.71
C GLU A 44 -6.09 6.98 -11.30
N ALA A 45 -6.09 5.97 -10.42
CA ALA A 45 -5.54 6.07 -9.07
C ALA A 45 -4.05 6.45 -9.10
N GLY A 46 -3.27 5.79 -9.95
CA GLY A 46 -1.85 6.11 -10.17
C GLY A 46 -1.65 7.54 -10.69
N SER A 47 -2.47 7.98 -11.66
CA SER A 47 -2.44 9.35 -12.19
C SER A 47 -2.78 10.38 -11.11
N LYS A 48 -3.80 10.12 -10.29
CA LYS A 48 -4.20 11.01 -9.18
C LYS A 48 -3.11 11.12 -8.12
N GLY A 49 -2.51 9.99 -7.72
CA GLY A 49 -1.39 9.96 -6.78
C GLY A 49 -0.16 10.68 -7.34
N GLY A 50 0.19 10.41 -8.60
CA GLY A 50 1.28 11.10 -9.29
C GLY A 50 1.07 12.61 -9.37
N LYS A 51 -0.16 13.06 -9.68
CA LYS A 51 -0.52 14.49 -9.67
C LYS A 51 -0.32 15.11 -8.29
N ALA A 52 -0.78 14.45 -7.23
CA ALA A 52 -0.62 14.95 -5.86
C ALA A 52 0.86 15.09 -5.46
N VAL A 53 1.67 14.07 -5.74
CA VAL A 53 3.12 14.08 -5.41
C VAL A 53 3.88 15.08 -6.28
N SER A 54 3.50 15.22 -7.56
CA SER A 54 4.19 16.10 -8.51
C SER A 54 4.08 17.60 -8.20
N GLN A 55 3.18 17.99 -7.30
CA GLN A 55 3.07 19.38 -6.83
C GLN A 55 4.29 19.79 -5.99
N ASP A 56 4.95 18.83 -5.34
CA ASP A 56 6.19 19.08 -4.61
C ASP A 56 7.40 19.01 -5.54
N ARG A 57 7.84 20.19 -6.00
CA ARG A 57 8.95 20.31 -6.93
C ARG A 57 10.28 19.87 -6.31
N GLU A 58 10.50 20.07 -5.01
CA GLU A 58 11.75 19.68 -4.35
C GLU A 58 11.86 18.16 -4.25
N HIS A 59 10.77 17.52 -3.83
CA HIS A 59 10.66 16.07 -3.78
C HIS A 59 10.83 15.45 -5.18
N MET A 60 10.20 16.01 -6.21
CA MET A 60 10.36 15.53 -7.58
C MET A 60 11.80 15.67 -8.10
N ALA A 61 12.49 16.75 -7.72
CA ALA A 61 13.90 16.94 -8.07
C ALA A 61 14.83 15.95 -7.35
N GLU A 62 14.52 15.57 -6.10
CA GLU A 62 15.22 14.50 -5.38
C GLU A 62 15.05 13.14 -6.06
N ILE A 63 13.80 12.76 -6.37
CA ILE A 63 13.50 11.52 -7.09
C ILE A 63 14.25 11.47 -8.44
N GLY A 64 14.21 12.56 -9.21
CA GLY A 64 14.90 12.63 -10.50
C GLY A 64 16.43 12.48 -10.37
N ARG A 65 17.03 13.12 -9.35
CA ARG A 65 18.47 12.99 -9.06
C ARG A 65 18.83 11.56 -8.65
N GLU A 66 18.02 10.91 -7.83
CA GLU A 66 18.27 9.52 -7.42
C GLU A 66 18.13 8.55 -8.62
N GLY A 67 17.11 8.73 -9.45
CA GLY A 67 16.92 7.95 -10.67
C GLY A 67 18.09 8.07 -11.63
N GLY A 68 18.59 9.29 -11.86
CA GLY A 68 19.75 9.54 -12.72
C GLY A 68 21.06 8.93 -12.18
N LYS A 69 21.25 8.92 -10.86
CA LYS A 69 22.40 8.26 -10.22
C LYS A 69 22.35 6.74 -10.36
N LYS A 70 21.16 6.14 -10.31
CA LYS A 70 20.97 4.69 -10.48
C LYS A 70 21.16 4.23 -11.92
N SER A 71 20.78 5.04 -12.91
CA SER A 71 20.99 4.70 -14.32
C SER A 71 22.46 4.75 -14.74
N HIS A 72 23.25 5.69 -14.19
CA HIS A 72 24.68 5.83 -14.49
C HIS A 72 25.59 4.81 -13.78
N LYS A 73 25.05 3.99 -12.87
CA LYS A 73 25.83 3.02 -12.09
C LYS A 73 25.92 1.64 -12.76
N ASN A 74 25.29 1.49 -13.92
CA ASN A 74 25.27 0.27 -14.71
C ASN A 74 26.22 0.32 -15.92
N ASP A 75 27.07 1.36 -16.01
CA ASP A 75 28.22 1.47 -16.91
C ASP A 75 29.53 1.30 -16.11
#